data_AF-A0A7S2VEB7-F1
#
_entry.id   AF-A0A7S2VEB7-F1
#
_cell.length_a   1.000
_cell.length_b   1.000
_cell.length_c   1.000
_cell.angle_alpha   90.00
_cell.angle_beta   90.00
_cell.angle_gamma   90.00
#
_symmetry.space_group_name_H-M   'P 1'
#
loop_
_entity.id
_entity.type
_entity.pdbx_description
1 polymer ?
#
loop_
_entity_poly.entity_id
_entity_poly.type
_entity_poly.pdbx_seq_one_letter_code
_entity_poly.pdbx_strand_id
1 'polypeptide(L)'
;VIMIFFSLFVQAAEGSSYGIVPYVDPPNTGSVSGIVGAGGNTGAVGFGMGFRQLDYKEAFMIMGFAILGSSFLSVLINIKGYSALLWGEDQVVSKETGATLAVPDKNDEDAADVNA
;
A
#
# COMPACT_ATOMS: atom_id res chain seq x y z
N VAL A 1 -14.39 -8.15 24.38
CA VAL A 1 -14.56 -6.70 24.19
C VAL A 1 -13.26 -6.03 23.74
N ILE A 2 -12.15 -6.12 24.48
CA ILE A 2 -10.86 -5.50 24.11
C ILE A 2 -10.37 -5.95 22.72
N MET A 3 -10.46 -7.25 22.41
CA MET A 3 -10.05 -7.79 21.10
C MET A 3 -10.90 -7.29 19.93
N ILE A 4 -12.13 -6.82 20.17
CA ILE A 4 -13.00 -6.28 19.11
C ILE A 4 -12.46 -4.93 18.65
N PHE A 5 -12.20 -4.02 19.60
CA PHE A 5 -11.59 -2.73 19.29
C PHE A 5 -10.23 -2.91 18.64
N PHE A 6 -9.38 -3.79 19.18
CA PHE A 6 -8.10 -4.13 18.56
C PHE A 6 -8.25 -4.58 17.09
N SER A 7 -9.18 -5.52 16.81
CA SER A 7 -9.42 -6.02 15.45
C SER A 7 -9.88 -4.90 14.49
N LEU A 8 -10.73 -3.97 14.95
CA LEU A 8 -11.17 -2.84 14.13
C LEU A 8 -9.98 -1.95 13.70
N PHE A 9 -9.08 -1.62 14.62
CA PHE A 9 -7.89 -0.84 14.31
C PHE A 9 -6.90 -1.59 13.41
N VAL A 10 -6.73 -2.89 13.63
CA VAL A 10 -5.86 -3.73 12.78
C VAL A 10 -6.37 -3.74 11.34
N GLN A 11 -7.68 -3.96 11.12
CA GLN A 11 -8.25 -3.95 9.78
C GLN A 11 -8.13 -2.58 9.10
N ALA A 12 -8.34 -1.50 9.85
CA ALA A 12 -8.13 -0.14 9.32
C ALA A 12 -6.66 0.11 8.93
N ALA A 13 -5.70 -0.35 9.74
CA ALA A 13 -4.27 -0.22 9.47
C ALA A 13 -3.83 -1.04 8.25
N GLU A 14 -4.29 -2.29 8.12
CA GLU A 14 -4.04 -3.16 6.97
C GLU A 14 -4.60 -2.53 5.68
N GLY A 15 -5.83 -2.02 5.72
CA GLY A 15 -6.44 -1.32 4.59
C GLY A 15 -5.68 -0.06 4.18
N SER A 16 -5.23 0.74 5.15
CA SER A 16 -4.41 1.94 4.87
C SER A 16 -3.04 1.60 4.29
N SER A 17 -2.42 0.52 4.77
CA SER A 17 -1.09 0.08 4.31
C SER A 17 -1.16 -0.49 2.89
N TYR A 18 -2.24 -1.19 2.55
CA TYR A 18 -2.46 -1.65 1.17
C TYR A 18 -2.84 -0.50 0.23
N GLY A 19 -3.56 0.51 0.74
CA GLY A 19 -3.95 1.70 -0.01
C GLY A 19 -2.79 2.59 -0.46
N ILE A 20 -1.65 2.58 0.26
CA ILE A 20 -0.47 3.37 -0.13
C ILE A 20 0.39 2.69 -1.22
N VAL A 21 0.32 1.36 -1.34
CA VAL A 21 1.12 0.55 -2.28
C VAL A 21 1.16 1.07 -3.73
N PRO A 22 0.03 1.45 -4.38
CA PRO A 22 0.06 1.94 -5.76
C PRO A 22 0.79 3.29 -5.92
N TYR A 23 0.98 4.04 -4.84
CA TYR A 23 1.67 5.32 -4.87
C TYR A 23 3.18 5.21 -4.64
N VAL A 24 3.67 4.02 -4.25
CA VAL A 24 5.10 3.78 -4.01
C VAL A 24 5.89 3.75 -5.32
N ASP A 25 5.37 3.10 -6.35
CA ASP A 25 5.94 3.09 -7.70
C ASP A 25 4.83 3.15 -8.77
N PRO A 26 4.35 4.36 -9.12
CA PRO A 26 3.25 4.55 -10.06
C PRO A 26 3.39 3.78 -11.39
N PRO A 27 4.56 3.78 -12.08
CA PRO A 27 4.70 3.06 -13.34
C PRO A 27 4.63 1.53 -13.20
N ASN A 28 4.97 0.96 -12.03
CA ASN A 28 4.98 -0.50 -11.82
C ASN A 28 3.95 -0.97 -10.77
N THR A 29 2.86 -0.22 -10.59
CA THR A 29 1.82 -0.45 -9.58
C THR A 29 1.37 -1.92 -9.47
N GLY A 30 1.24 -2.63 -10.60
CA GLY A 30 0.84 -4.05 -10.61
C GLY A 30 1.87 -4.99 -9.96
N SER A 31 3.16 -4.76 -10.17
CA SER A 31 4.23 -5.57 -9.56
C SER A 31 4.34 -5.34 -8.05
N VAL A 32 4.29 -4.07 -7.62
CA VAL A 32 4.33 -3.73 -6.17
C VAL A 32 3.12 -4.28 -5.44
N SER A 33 1.91 -4.10 -6.01
CA SER A 33 0.67 -4.62 -5.45
C SER A 33 0.64 -6.15 -5.43
N GLY A 34 1.21 -6.80 -6.45
CA GLY A 34 1.36 -8.26 -6.50
C GLY A 34 2.26 -8.81 -5.39
N ILE A 35 3.40 -8.16 -5.12
CA ILE A 35 4.31 -8.56 -4.04
C ILE A 35 3.64 -8.39 -2.67
N VAL A 36 2.99 -7.25 -2.42
CA VAL A 36 2.31 -6.99 -1.14
C VAL A 36 1.14 -7.95 -0.94
N GLY A 37 0.34 -8.21 -1.97
CA GLY A 37 -0.76 -9.17 -1.93
C GLY A 37 -0.30 -10.61 -1.67
N ALA A 38 0.81 -11.03 -2.28
CA ALA A 38 1.42 -12.33 -2.00
C ALA A 38 1.93 -12.42 -0.55
N GLY A 39 2.55 -11.35 -0.05
CA GLY A 39 3.06 -11.26 1.32
C GLY A 39 1.98 -11.45 2.38
N GLY A 40 0.79 -10.86 2.19
CA GLY A 40 -0.33 -11.02 3.12
C GLY A 40 -0.79 -12.49 3.25
N ASN A 41 -0.91 -13.20 2.13
CA ASN A 41 -1.27 -14.62 2.14
C ASN A 41 -0.18 -15.50 2.78
N THR A 42 1.10 -15.24 2.45
CA THR A 42 2.22 -15.95 3.08
C THR A 42 2.28 -15.70 4.59
N GLY A 43 2.08 -14.46 5.03
CA GLY A 43 2.02 -14.10 6.44
C GLY A 43 0.90 -14.82 7.18
N ALA A 44 -0.31 -14.85 6.62
CA ALA A 44 -1.46 -15.54 7.19
C ALA A 44 -1.18 -17.04 7.39
N VAL A 45 -0.55 -17.69 6.40
CA VAL A 45 -0.15 -19.10 6.51
C VAL A 45 0.94 -19.29 7.56
N GLY A 46 1.98 -18.44 7.56
CA GLY A 46 3.09 -18.52 8.52
C GLY A 46 2.63 -18.38 9.97
N PHE A 47 1.85 -17.33 10.27
CA PHE A 47 1.29 -17.15 11.61
C PHE A 47 0.24 -18.21 11.92
N GLY A 48 -0.60 -18.61 10.97
CA GLY A 48 -1.57 -19.70 11.15
C GLY A 48 -0.92 -21.03 11.52
N MET A 49 0.22 -21.36 10.90
CA MET A 49 1.03 -22.52 11.32
C MET A 49 1.66 -22.30 12.71
N GLY A 50 2.12 -21.09 13.02
CA GLY A 50 2.63 -20.73 14.36
C GLY A 50 1.60 -20.93 15.46
N PHE A 51 0.37 -20.43 15.29
CA PHE A 51 -0.74 -20.64 16.22
C PHE A 51 -1.16 -22.10 16.40
N ARG A 52 -0.85 -22.94 15.40
CA ARG A 52 -1.16 -24.37 15.46
C ARG A 52 -0.13 -25.17 16.25
N GLN A 53 1.11 -24.70 16.35
CA GLN A 53 2.21 -25.41 17.01
C GLN A 53 2.60 -24.83 18.38
N LEU A 54 2.28 -23.55 18.63
CA LEU A 54 2.61 -22.82 19.85
C LEU A 54 1.39 -22.61 20.74
N ASP A 55 1.62 -22.35 22.03
CA ASP A 55 0.56 -21.87 22.91
C ASP A 55 0.03 -20.52 22.41
N TYR A 56 -1.28 -20.29 22.52
CA TYR A 56 -1.93 -19.05 22.11
C TYR A 56 -1.22 -17.81 22.67
N LYS A 57 -0.76 -17.87 23.92
CA LYS A 57 -0.10 -16.74 24.58
C LYS A 57 1.25 -16.41 23.91
N GLU A 58 2.03 -17.42 23.53
CA GLU A 58 3.30 -17.23 22.84
C GLU A 58 3.10 -16.80 21.38
N ALA A 59 2.13 -17.39 20.68
CA ALA A 59 1.81 -17.02 19.31
C ALA A 59 1.32 -15.56 19.20
N PHE A 60 0.47 -15.11 20.13
CA PHE A 60 0.08 -13.70 20.22
C PHE A 60 1.24 -12.77 20.55
N MET A 61 2.18 -13.19 21.41
CA MET A 61 3.39 -12.40 21.70
C MET A 61 4.29 -12.27 20.47
N ILE A 62 4.51 -13.36 19.72
CA ILE A 62 5.32 -13.33 18.49
C ILE A 62 4.69 -12.41 17.43
N MET A 63 3.35 -12.47 17.24
CA MET A 63 2.66 -11.56 16.34
C MET A 63 2.76 -10.11 16.80
N GLY A 64 2.62 -9.86 18.10
CA GLY A 64 2.74 -8.54 18.68
C GLY A 64 4.12 -7.92 18.42
N PHE A 65 5.20 -8.66 18.67
CA PHE A 65 6.55 -8.19 18.38
C PHE A 65 6.80 -7.98 16.89
N ALA A 66 6.26 -8.84 16.02
CA ALA A 66 6.36 -8.65 14.58
C ALA A 66 5.68 -7.35 14.11
N ILE A 67 4.48 -7.04 14.63
CA ILE A 67 3.75 -5.80 14.32
C ILE A 67 4.48 -4.57 14.89
N LEU A 68 5.02 -4.65 16.11
CA LEU A 68 5.79 -3.55 16.68
C LEU A 68 7.09 -3.29 15.90
N GLY A 69 7.78 -4.35 15.50
CA GLY A 69 8.98 -4.26 14.68
C GLY A 69 8.70 -3.68 13.29
N SER A 70 7.62 -4.10 12.63
CA SER A 70 7.21 -3.55 11.33
C SER A 70 6.76 -2.09 11.45
N SER A 71 6.05 -1.73 12.52
CA SER A 71 5.65 -0.33 12.79
C SER A 71 6.87 0.57 13.01
N PHE A 72 7.87 0.11 13.78
CA PHE A 72 9.11 0.86 13.95
C PHE A 72 9.90 1.00 12.64
N LEU A 73 9.99 -0.08 11.85
CA LEU A 73 10.66 -0.05 10.56
C LEU A 73 9.94 0.87 9.56
N SER A 74 8.62 0.97 9.63
CA SER A 74 7.82 1.88 8.82
C SER A 74 8.18 3.35 9.05
N VAL A 75 8.57 3.73 10.28
CA VAL A 75 9.08 5.09 10.58
C VAL A 75 10.42 5.37 9.90
N LEU A 76 11.21 4.32 9.61
CA LEU A 76 12.49 4.42 8.92
C LEU A 76 12.36 4.33 7.39
N ILE A 77 11.17 4.03 6.86
CA ILE A 77 10.92 4.03 5.42
C ILE A 77 11.00 5.47 4.90
N ASN A 78 12.11 5.79 4.24
CA ASN A 78 12.29 7.04 3.52
C ASN A 78 11.87 6.81 2.06
N ILE A 79 10.69 7.30 1.68
CA ILE A 79 10.27 7.33 0.29
C ILE A 79 10.99 8.50 -0.38
N LYS A 80 11.93 8.19 -1.26
CA LYS A 80 12.72 9.18 -2.01
C LYS A 80 11.78 9.94 -2.97
N GLY A 81 11.33 11.12 -2.57
CA GLY A 81 10.43 11.98 -3.37
C GLY A 81 9.19 12.51 -2.63
N TYR A 82 8.90 12.06 -1.41
CA TYR A 82 7.84 12.63 -0.55
C TYR A 82 8.41 13.05 0.80
N SER A 83 7.87 14.13 1.37
CA SER A 83 8.13 14.58 2.73
C SER A 83 8.09 13.43 3.71
N ALA A 84 9.17 13.20 4.44
CA ALA A 84 9.20 12.18 5.49
C ALA A 84 8.26 12.61 6.63
N LEU A 85 7.60 11.64 7.29
CA LEU A 85 6.66 11.85 8.41
C LEU A 85 7.22 12.79 9.52
N LEU A 86 8.55 12.84 9.69
CA LEU A 86 9.25 13.66 10.69
C LEU A 86 10.02 14.84 10.11
N TRP A 87 10.18 14.92 8.79
CA TRP A 87 10.88 16.02 8.12
C TRP A 87 10.14 16.32 6.82
N GLY A 88 9.17 17.22 6.93
CA GLY A 88 8.34 17.64 5.81
C GLY A 88 8.91 18.87 5.13
N GLU A 89 9.37 18.72 3.89
CA GLU A 89 9.43 19.80 2.92
C GLU A 89 8.45 19.46 1.79
N ASP A 90 7.32 20.17 1.75
CA ASP A 90 6.28 19.98 0.75
C ASP A 90 6.86 20.19 -0.66
N GLN A 91 6.89 19.12 -1.46
CA GLN A 91 6.96 19.27 -2.90
C GLN A 91 5.53 19.35 -3.42
N VAL A 92 5.18 20.51 -3.96
CA VAL A 92 3.95 20.74 -4.68
C VAL A 92 3.92 19.75 -5.84
N VAL A 93 3.13 18.69 -5.70
CA VAL A 93 2.91 17.73 -6.79
C VAL A 93 2.25 18.50 -7.93
N SER A 94 3.05 18.87 -8.92
CA SER A 94 2.56 19.36 -10.21
C SER A 94 1.60 18.30 -10.77
N LYS A 95 0.44 18.75 -11.26
CA LYS A 95 -0.67 17.96 -11.79
C LYS A 95 -0.26 17.03 -12.95
N GLU A 96 0.50 15.97 -12.74
CA GLU A 96 0.78 14.97 -13.81
C GLU A 96 0.99 13.53 -13.29
N THR A 97 0.32 13.14 -12.21
CA THR A 97 0.23 11.71 -11.83
C THR A 97 -1.21 11.30 -11.60
N GLY A 98 -2.05 11.66 -12.57
CA GLY A 98 -3.47 11.36 -12.63
C GLY A 98 -3.93 10.97 -14.04
N ALA A 99 -3.05 10.41 -14.87
CA ALA A 99 -3.41 9.91 -16.19
C ALA A 99 -3.69 8.39 -16.16
N THR A 100 -4.55 7.94 -15.26
CA THR A 100 -5.40 6.79 -15.57
C THR A 100 -6.63 7.32 -16.24
N LEU A 101 -6.58 7.38 -17.57
CA LEU A 101 -7.66 7.47 -18.56
C LEU A 101 -7.04 8.13 -19.80
N ALA A 102 -6.50 7.33 -20.72
CA ALA A 102 -6.52 7.73 -22.11
C ALA A 102 -8.01 7.81 -22.49
N VAL A 103 -8.65 8.95 -22.22
CA VAL A 103 -9.87 9.32 -22.91
C VAL A 103 -9.40 9.60 -24.34
N PRO A 104 -9.78 8.79 -25.34
CA PRO A 104 -9.53 9.19 -26.72
C PRO A 104 -10.21 10.55 -26.91
N ASP A 105 -9.40 11.53 -27.29
CA ASP A 105 -9.86 12.86 -27.66
C ASP A 105 -10.84 12.68 -28.83
N LYS A 106 -12.15 12.72 -28.53
CA LYS A 106 -13.16 12.97 -29.54
C LYS A 106 -13.18 14.47 -29.70
N ASN A 107 -12.38 14.98 -30.64
CA ASN A 107 -12.66 16.11 -31.52
C ASN A 107 -11.37 16.57 -32.21
N ASP A 108 -10.90 15.83 -33.22
CA ASP A 108 -9.99 16.34 -34.26
C ASP A 108 -10.04 15.45 -35.54
N GLU A 109 -11.22 14.99 -35.95
CA GLU A 109 -11.43 14.37 -37.28
C GLU A 109 -12.56 15.05 -38.08
N ASP A 110 -12.89 16.30 -37.77
CA ASP A 110 -13.78 17.14 -38.58
C ASP A 110 -13.09 18.48 -38.93
N ALA A 111 -12.18 18.46 -39.91
CA ALA A 111 -11.97 19.51 -40.94
C ALA A 111 -10.52 19.62 -41.45
N ALA A 112 -10.15 18.75 -42.40
CA ALA A 112 -9.17 18.94 -43.50
C ALA A 112 -8.91 17.53 -44.10
N ASP A 113 -9.23 17.14 -45.34
CA ASP A 113 -9.26 17.88 -46.58
C ASP A 113 -10.28 17.31 -47.57
N VAL A 114 -11.10 18.22 -48.08
CA VAL A 114 -11.62 18.22 -49.45
C VAL A 114 -10.44 18.43 -50.42
N ASN A 115 -10.42 17.72 -51.56
CA ASN A 115 -9.47 17.78 -52.70
C ASN A 115 -8.12 17.05 -52.57
N ALA A 116 -8.08 15.80 -53.05
CA ALA A 116 -7.22 15.34 -54.15
C ALA A 116 -7.62 13.92 -54.59
#